data_AF-A0A8J2UJ19-F1
#
_entry.id   AF-A0A8J2UJ19-F1
#
_cell.length_a   1.000
_cell.length_b   1.000
_cell.length_c   1.000
_cell.angle_alpha   90.00
_cell.angle_beta   90.00
_cell.angle_gamma   90.00
#
_symmetry.space_group_name_H-M   'P 1'
#
loop_
_entity.id
_entity.type
_entity.pdbx_description
1 polymer ?
#
loop_
_entity_poly.entity_id
_entity_poly.type
_entity_poly.pdbx_seq_one_letter_code
_entity_poly.pdbx_strand_id
1 'polypeptide(L)' 'MNFIAKVEEGQKPNIREIARSLEGMGIRVRRVMQLTGTITGDSGSLTLGQVKIKGIQSVAPDRAVRKK' A
#
# COMPACT_ATOMS: atom_id res chain seq x y z
N MET A 1 7.75 0.65 8.66
CA MET A 1 8.56 0.66 7.41
C MET A 1 7.72 1.27 6.30
N ASN A 2 8.24 2.25 5.56
CA ASN A 2 7.50 2.83 4.45
C ASN A 2 7.34 1.81 3.31
N PHE A 3 6.16 1.75 2.70
CA PHE A 3 5.87 0.89 1.56
C PHE A 3 5.02 1.60 0.51
N ILE A 4 5.09 1.07 -0.70
CA ILE A 4 4.27 1.42 -1.85
C ILE A 4 3.56 0.13 -2.30
N ALA A 5 2.24 0.09 -2.13
CA ALA A 5 1.40 -0.96 -2.66
C ALA A 5 0.72 -0.50 -3.95
N LYS A 6 0.76 -1.32 -4.99
CA LYS A 6 0.05 -1.10 -6.25
C LYS A 6 -1.17 -2.02 -6.29
N VAL A 7 -2.32 -1.43 -6.54
CA VAL A 7 -3.63 -2.08 -6.60
C VAL A 7 -3.92 -2.55 -8.02
N GLU A 8 -4.65 -3.65 -8.15
CA GLU A 8 -5.09 -4.18 -9.43
C GLU A 8 -6.03 -3.20 -10.15
N GLU A 9 -6.02 -3.20 -11.49
CA GLU A 9 -6.80 -2.23 -12.27
C GLU A 9 -8.32 -2.34 -12.03
N GLY A 10 -8.83 -3.58 -11.90
CA GLY A 10 -10.23 -3.82 -11.55
C GLY A 10 -10.60 -3.41 -10.11
N GLN A 11 -9.62 -3.16 -9.25
CA GLN A 11 -9.81 -2.78 -7.84
C GLN A 11 -9.44 -1.31 -7.56
N LYS A 12 -9.01 -0.55 -8.57
CA LYS A 12 -8.84 0.91 -8.50
C LYS A 12 -10.05 1.66 -7.91
N PRO A 13 -11.32 1.39 -8.30
CA PRO A 13 -12.46 2.05 -7.68
C PRO A 13 -12.59 1.73 -6.18
N ASN A 14 -12.15 0.54 -5.76
CA ASN A 14 -12.20 0.05 -4.37
C ASN A 14 -10.93 0.38 -3.57
N ILE A 15 -9.99 1.15 -4.13
CA ILE A 15 -8.71 1.46 -3.48
C ILE A 15 -8.86 2.08 -2.08
N ARG A 16 -9.92 2.86 -1.87
CA ARG A 16 -10.25 3.44 -0.56
C ARG A 16 -10.65 2.39 0.47
N GLU A 17 -11.39 1.37 0.05
CA GLU A 17 -11.80 0.26 0.91
C GLU A 17 -10.60 -0.62 1.27
N ILE A 18 -9.72 -0.86 0.29
CA ILE A 18 -8.43 -1.54 0.50
C ILE A 18 -7.57 -0.77 1.49
N ALA A 19 -7.45 0.56 1.32
CA ALA A 19 -6.73 1.40 2.26
C ALA A 19 -7.31 1.32 3.69
N ARG A 20 -8.63 1.36 3.83
CA ARG A 20 -9.31 1.23 5.13
C ARG A 20 -9.07 -0.16 5.76
N SER A 21 -9.01 -1.21 4.94
CA SER A 21 -8.69 -2.57 5.39
C SER A 21 -7.23 -2.69 5.86
N LEU A 22 -6.31 -1.99 5.19
CA LEU A 22 -4.92 -1.86 5.64
C LEU A 22 -4.84 -1.15 6.99
N GLU A 23 -5.57 -0.05 7.18
CA GLU A 23 -5.64 0.64 8.48
C GLU A 23 -6.21 -0.25 9.59
N GLY A 24 -7.23 -1.06 9.30
CA GLY A 24 -7.77 -2.04 10.25
C GLY A 24 -6.77 -3.10 10.71
N MET A 25 -5.75 -3.40 9.90
CA MET A 25 -4.65 -4.31 10.26
C MET A 25 -3.52 -3.62 11.05
N GLY A 26 -3.66 -2.32 11.34
CA GLY A 26 -2.64 -1.54 12.05
C GLY A 26 -1.58 -0.93 11.13
N ILE A 27 -1.81 -0.94 9.82
CA ILE A 27 -0.94 -0.27 8.84
C ILE A 27 -1.35 1.21 8.76
N ARG A 28 -0.40 2.14 8.83
CA ARG A 28 -0.72 3.56 8.68
C ARG A 28 -0.69 3.97 7.22
N VAL A 29 -1.85 4.21 6.62
CA VAL A 29 -1.94 4.73 5.26
C VAL A 29 -1.57 6.21 5.27
N ARG A 30 -0.58 6.60 4.44
CA ARG A 30 -0.14 8.00 4.29
C ARG A 30 -0.77 8.69 3.10
N ARG A 31 -0.87 7.99 1.97
CA ARG A 31 -1.41 8.56 0.74
C ARG A 31 -2.06 7.48 -0.10
N VAL A 32 -3.19 7.83 -0.71
CA VAL A 32 -3.90 6.97 -1.65
C VAL A 32 -3.97 7.70 -2.99
N MET A 33 -3.32 7.14 -4.00
CA MET A 33 -3.29 7.63 -5.37
C MET A 33 -4.29 6.84 -6.21
N GLN A 34 -5.53 7.34 -6.27
CA GLN A 34 -6.61 6.66 -6.98
C GLN A 34 -6.37 6.57 -8.50
N LEU A 35 -5.76 7.62 -9.07
CA LEU A 35 -5.50 7.70 -10.51
C LEU A 35 -4.53 6.61 -10.99
N THR A 36 -3.45 6.39 -10.23
CA THR A 36 -2.41 5.41 -10.56
C THR A 36 -2.65 4.04 -9.94
N GLY A 37 -3.62 3.94 -9.02
CA GLY A 37 -3.89 2.72 -8.27
C GLY A 37 -2.81 2.42 -7.22
N THR A 38 -2.22 3.43 -6.59
CA THR A 38 -1.08 3.25 -5.67
C THR A 38 -1.42 3.70 -4.26
N ILE A 39 -1.10 2.91 -3.25
CA ILE A 39 -1.24 3.24 -1.83
C ILE A 39 0.15 3.32 -1.23
N THR A 40 0.47 4.41 -0.54
CA THR A 40 1.68 4.52 0.25
C THR A 40 1.34 4.63 1.72
N GLY A 41 2.16 4.00 2.55
CA GLY A 41 1.93 3.93 3.97
C GLY A 41 3.16 3.51 4.73
N ASP A 42 3.01 3.39 6.04
CA ASP A 42 3.97 2.78 6.92
C ASP A 42 3.38 1.51 7.51
N SER A 43 4.02 0.37 7.23
CA SER A 43 3.62 -0.93 7.76
C SER A 43 4.07 -1.12 9.20
N GLY A 44 4.78 -0.16 9.80
CA GLY A 44 5.37 -0.31 11.13
C GLY A 44 6.30 -1.53 11.19
N SER A 45 5.88 -2.50 11.99
CA SER A 45 6.55 -3.79 12.22
C SER A 45 6.03 -4.92 11.33
N LEU A 46 5.01 -4.68 10.50
CA LEU A 46 4.43 -5.67 9.60
C LEU A 46 5.31 -5.89 8.37
N THR A 47 5.41 -7.15 7.98
CA THR A 47 6.17 -7.57 6.79
C THR A 47 5.36 -7.33 5.51
N LEU A 48 6.04 -7.10 4.39
CA LEU A 48 5.39 -6.84 3.08
C LEU A 48 4.43 -7.98 2.65
N GLY A 49 4.68 -9.21 3.09
CA GLY A 49 3.80 -10.36 2.84
C GLY A 49 2.43 -10.20 3.51
N GLN A 50 2.36 -9.60 4.70
CA GLN A 50 1.10 -9.32 5.39
C GLN A 50 0.35 -8.12 4.79
N VAL A 51 1.09 -7.21 4.14
CA VAL A 51 0.51 -6.08 3.40
C VAL A 51 -0.11 -6.55 2.09
N LYS A 52 0.33 -7.69 1.54
CA LYS A 52 -0.20 -8.27 0.29
C LYS A 52 -1.57 -8.92 0.53
N ILE A 53 -2.60 -8.09 0.57
CA ILE A 53 -4.01 -8.52 0.61
C ILE A 53 -4.62 -8.63 -0.79
N LYS A 54 -5.79 -9.27 -0.86
CA LYS A 54 -6.58 -9.43 -2.09
C LYS A 54 -6.85 -8.05 -2.72
N GLY A 55 -6.58 -7.90 -4.02
CA GLY A 55 -6.71 -6.65 -4.75
C GLY A 55 -5.42 -5.82 -4.85
N ILE A 56 -4.35 -6.21 -4.17
CA ILE A 56 -3.02 -5.59 -4.33
C ILE A 56 -2.20 -6.40 -5.33
N GLN A 57 -1.90 -5.78 -6.47
CA GLN A 57 -1.07 -6.34 -7.53
C GLN A 57 0.36 -6.58 -7.07
N SER A 58 0.96 -5.60 -6.36
CA SER A 58 2.33 -5.70 -5.88
C SER A 58 2.58 -4.80 -4.67
N VAL A 59 3.48 -5.21 -3.79
CA VAL A 59 3.93 -4.41 -2.66
C VAL A 59 5.45 -4.27 -2.76
N ALA A 60 5.92 -3.04 -2.83
CA ALA A 60 7.33 -2.70 -2.82
C ALA A 60 7.65 -1.88 -1.57
N PRO A 61 8.83 -2.07 -0.96
CA PRO A 61 9.30 -1.17 0.09
C PRO A 61 9.58 0.20 -0.52
N ASP A 62 9.13 1.27 0.15
CA ASP A 62 9.47 2.65 -0.18
C ASP A 62 10.90 2.89 0.30
N ARG A 63 11.87 2.32 -0.43
CA ARG A 63 13.26 2.74 -0.31
C ARG A 63 13.33 4.11 -0.95
N ALA A 64 13.20 5.16 -0.13
CA ALA A 64 13.67 6.48 -0.50
C ALA A 64 15.10 6.30 -1.03
N VAL A 65 15.24 6.41 -2.35
CA VAL A 65 16.50 6.20 -3.04
C VAL A 65 17.39 7.37 -2.60
N ARG A 66 18.14 7.19 -1.52
CA ARG A 66 19.31 8.04 -1.24
C ARG A 66 20.32 7.70 -2.34
N LYS A 67 20.19 8.35 -3.49
CA LYS A 67 21.31 8.55 -4.40
C LYS A 67 22.34 9.35 -3.61
N LYS A 68 23.42 8.68 -3.21
CA LYS A 68 24.68 9.34 -2.86
C LYS A 68 25.36 9.77 -4.14
#